data_AF-A0A7S4N9A7-F1
#
_entry.id   AF-A0A7S4N9A7-F1
#
_cell.length_a   1.000
_cell.length_b   1.000
_cell.length_c   1.000
_cell.angle_alpha   90.00
_cell.angle_beta   90.00
_cell.angle_gamma   90.00
#
_symmetry.space_group_name_H-M   'P 1'
#
loop_
_entity.id
_entity.type
_entity.pdbx_description
1 polymer ?
#
loop_
_entity_poly.entity_id
_entity_poly.type
_entity_poly.pdbx_seq_one_letter_code
_entity_poly.pdbx_strand_id
1 'polypeptide(L)'
;ALPQPEGFMLASILTLTPLATVHRPSTSGPALPSARCFSPSTRRAVVAQGAALPLLLALPRPAPAGGVPEGMKTSESYSNLQQIAPEITGTLGAGTMSSRSRPSTGVVLLDEVQESGKAASPTITAELVLDGGVAATATFDALYPLNRGMFYDVEVRNLAGEGAFLQVASLPDGKSIGDVGDKFITKSIFSTEGRFGAYGAPTDIRVLGKSDKGATKLFDITFAALSPGGNEVPRHALVAALQPEGSNDVVMLVGGSTVSQWKKAEPNLRSMASTFRIARVRPTNIKRKAKNDYRFENQGGLNERTSDSVAKMVDQEF
;
A
#
# COMPACT_ATOMS: atom_id res chain seq x y z
N ALA A 1 8.97 60.56 40.69
CA ALA A 1 8.71 60.04 39.33
C ALA A 1 9.43 58.70 39.23
N LEU A 2 8.83 57.52 39.10
CA LEU A 2 7.51 57.06 38.64
C LEU A 2 6.98 55.94 39.58
N PRO A 3 5.67 55.66 39.61
CA PRO A 3 5.10 54.61 40.47
C PRO A 3 5.01 53.24 39.76
N GLN A 4 4.95 52.20 40.59
CA GLN A 4 4.71 50.78 40.28
C GLN A 4 3.36 50.55 39.58
N PRO A 5 3.21 49.52 38.73
CA PRO A 5 1.89 49.02 38.35
C PRO A 5 1.46 47.81 39.18
N GLU A 6 0.27 47.95 39.75
CA GLU A 6 -0.52 46.90 40.38
C GLU A 6 -1.15 45.93 39.36
N GLY A 7 -1.29 44.67 39.78
CA GLY A 7 -2.53 43.89 39.73
C GLY A 7 -3.26 43.69 38.40
N PHE A 8 -3.30 42.43 37.94
CA PHE A 8 -4.47 41.89 37.23
C PHE A 8 -4.71 40.43 37.64
N MET A 9 -5.72 40.22 38.48
CA MET A 9 -6.42 38.95 38.68
C MET A 9 -7.82 39.11 38.08
N LEU A 10 -8.17 38.31 37.08
CA LEU A 10 -9.57 38.09 36.70
C LEU A 10 -9.78 36.60 36.48
N ALA A 11 -10.43 35.99 37.46
CA ALA A 11 -11.07 34.70 37.36
C ALA A 11 -12.28 34.81 36.42
N SER A 12 -12.42 33.87 35.48
CA SER A 12 -13.67 33.65 34.77
C SER A 12 -14.18 32.24 35.06
N ILE A 13 -15.28 32.23 35.81
CA ILE A 13 -16.12 31.11 36.15
C ILE A 13 -16.96 30.77 34.92
N LEU A 14 -16.87 29.54 34.41
CA LEU A 14 -17.78 29.02 33.39
C LEU A 14 -18.79 28.08 34.05
N THR A 15 -20.02 28.54 34.15
CA THR A 15 -21.19 27.81 34.63
C THR A 15 -21.72 26.85 33.57
N LEU A 16 -21.84 25.58 33.95
CA LEU A 16 -22.57 24.53 33.22
C LEU A 16 -24.08 24.78 33.26
N THR A 17 -24.75 24.57 32.13
CA THR A 17 -26.20 24.35 32.04
C THR A 17 -26.49 23.05 31.26
N PRO A 18 -27.36 22.16 31.77
CA PRO A 18 -27.89 21.03 31.00
C PRO A 18 -29.39 21.21 30.73
N LEU A 19 -29.83 20.98 29.49
CA LEU A 19 -31.23 20.72 29.09
C LEU A 19 -31.20 20.36 27.58
N ALA A 20 -32.00 19.49 26.98
CA ALA A 20 -33.12 18.68 27.43
C ALA A 20 -33.27 17.51 26.43
N THR A 21 -33.67 16.36 26.94
CA THR A 21 -34.16 15.21 26.17
C THR A 21 -35.48 15.55 25.50
N VAL A 22 -35.60 15.37 24.18
CA VAL A 22 -36.90 15.38 23.48
C VAL A 22 -37.14 14.00 22.87
N HIS A 23 -38.15 13.35 23.44
CA HIS A 23 -38.77 12.12 22.99
C HIS A 23 -39.87 12.48 21.98
N ARG A 24 -39.94 11.81 20.82
CA ARG A 24 -41.17 11.79 20.01
C ARG A 24 -41.45 10.41 19.41
N PRO A 25 -42.74 10.05 19.24
CA PRO A 25 -43.18 8.67 19.19
C PRO A 25 -43.43 8.12 17.78
N SER A 26 -43.43 6.79 17.76
CA SER A 26 -44.02 5.87 16.79
C SER A 26 -45.37 6.34 16.20
N THR A 27 -45.50 6.25 14.87
CA THR A 27 -46.79 6.09 14.20
C THR A 27 -46.70 4.97 13.17
N SER A 28 -47.59 4.00 13.35
CA SER A 28 -47.92 2.90 12.45
C SER A 28 -49.13 3.29 11.59
N GLY A 29 -49.22 2.75 10.37
CA GLY A 29 -50.46 2.75 9.59
C GLY A 29 -50.27 2.78 8.05
N PRO A 30 -51.27 2.34 7.26
CA PRO A 30 -51.08 1.18 6.38
C PRO A 30 -51.37 1.42 4.88
N ALA A 31 -51.18 0.33 4.11
CA ALA A 31 -51.90 -0.08 2.89
C ALA A 31 -51.46 0.42 1.49
N LEU A 32 -51.32 -0.58 0.61
CA LEU A 32 -51.24 -0.57 -0.87
C LEU A 32 -52.44 0.12 -1.53
N PRO A 33 -52.35 0.58 -2.81
CA PRO A 33 -52.76 -0.29 -3.92
C PRO A 33 -52.04 -0.11 -5.29
N SER A 34 -52.14 -1.16 -6.11
CA SER A 34 -52.34 -1.20 -7.57
C SER A 34 -51.43 -0.47 -8.57
N ALA A 35 -50.67 -1.29 -9.31
CA ALA A 35 -50.76 -1.50 -10.77
C ALA A 35 -51.09 -0.32 -11.72
N ARG A 36 -50.13 0.00 -12.61
CA ARG A 36 -50.26 0.30 -14.07
C ARG A 36 -48.91 -0.08 -14.71
N CYS A 37 -48.75 -1.03 -15.64
CA CYS A 37 -49.22 -1.20 -17.03
C CYS A 37 -48.97 -0.01 -17.98
N PHE A 38 -48.47 -0.36 -19.19
CA PHE A 38 -48.13 0.43 -20.39
C PHE A 38 -46.72 1.08 -20.41
N SER A 39 -45.89 0.98 -21.45
CA SER A 39 -46.06 0.49 -22.83
C SER A 39 -44.69 0.18 -23.47
N PRO A 40 -44.58 -0.78 -24.41
CA PRO A 40 -43.40 -1.00 -25.24
C PRO A 40 -43.45 -0.11 -26.50
N SER A 41 -42.32 0.47 -26.89
CA SER A 41 -42.12 0.98 -28.27
C SER A 41 -40.66 0.75 -28.66
N THR A 42 -40.38 -0.22 -29.52
CA THR A 42 -40.42 -0.18 -31.00
C THR A 42 -39.08 0.26 -31.60
N ARG A 43 -38.35 -0.77 -32.07
CA ARG A 43 -37.65 -0.90 -33.35
C ARG A 43 -37.01 0.37 -33.95
N ARG A 44 -35.69 0.29 -34.17
CA ARG A 44 -35.13 0.42 -35.52
C ARG A 44 -33.79 -0.29 -35.64
N ALA A 45 -33.80 -1.33 -36.46
CA ALA A 45 -32.62 -1.91 -37.07
C ALA A 45 -32.11 -0.96 -38.16
N VAL A 46 -30.80 -0.82 -38.28
CA VAL A 46 -30.14 -0.46 -39.54
C VAL A 46 -29.00 -1.44 -39.74
N VAL A 47 -29.19 -2.27 -40.75
CA VAL A 47 -28.18 -3.08 -41.41
C VAL A 47 -27.49 -2.17 -42.41
N ALA A 48 -26.16 -2.16 -42.44
CA ALA A 48 -25.42 -1.84 -43.65
C ALA A 48 -24.18 -2.72 -43.75
N GLN A 49 -24.23 -3.62 -44.73
CA GLN A 49 -23.11 -4.36 -45.29
C GLN A 49 -22.13 -3.39 -45.97
N GLY A 50 -20.84 -3.69 -45.90
CA GLY A 50 -19.83 -3.06 -46.75
C GLY A 50 -18.59 -3.94 -46.83
N ALA A 51 -18.32 -4.44 -48.02
CA ALA A 51 -17.35 -5.49 -48.33
C ALA A 51 -15.96 -4.94 -48.73
N ALA A 52 -15.01 -5.88 -48.72
CA ALA A 52 -13.83 -6.01 -49.59
C ALA A 52 -12.52 -5.22 -49.31
N LEU A 53 -11.50 -6.04 -49.00
CA LEU A 53 -10.03 -6.02 -49.22
C LEU A 53 -9.52 -5.21 -50.44
N PRO A 54 -8.22 -4.81 -50.58
CA PRO A 54 -7.04 -5.67 -50.29
C PRO A 54 -5.71 -4.99 -49.84
N LEU A 55 -4.73 -5.87 -49.58
CA LEU A 55 -3.25 -5.76 -49.71
C LEU A 55 -2.58 -4.39 -49.48
N LEU A 56 -1.63 -4.34 -48.53
CA LEU A 56 -0.35 -3.63 -48.71
C LEU A 56 0.71 -4.13 -47.69
N LEU A 57 1.81 -4.65 -48.26
CA LEU A 57 3.21 -4.59 -47.84
C LEU A 57 3.65 -5.26 -46.53
N ALA A 58 4.26 -6.43 -46.70
CA ALA A 58 5.21 -7.04 -45.77
C ALA A 58 6.48 -6.18 -45.66
N LEU A 59 6.73 -5.63 -44.47
CA LEU A 59 8.03 -5.07 -44.08
C LEU A 59 8.93 -6.19 -43.53
N PRO A 60 10.26 -6.15 -43.76
CA PRO A 60 11.19 -7.11 -43.19
C PRO A 60 11.24 -6.95 -41.67
N ARG A 61 11.01 -8.07 -40.98
CA ARG A 61 11.08 -8.20 -39.52
C ARG A 61 12.57 -8.27 -39.12
N PRO A 62 13.13 -7.32 -38.36
CA PRO A 62 14.48 -7.47 -37.82
C PRO A 62 14.48 -8.65 -36.84
N ALA A 63 15.45 -9.56 -37.01
CA ALA A 63 15.70 -10.62 -36.06
C ALA A 63 16.04 -10.03 -34.68
N PRO A 64 15.41 -10.47 -33.58
CA PRO A 64 15.94 -10.15 -32.27
C PRO A 64 17.27 -10.88 -32.12
N ALA A 65 18.35 -10.10 -32.05
CA ALA A 65 19.64 -10.57 -31.60
C ALA A 65 19.45 -11.22 -30.22
N GLY A 66 19.70 -12.52 -30.16
CA GLY A 66 19.86 -13.26 -28.92
C GLY A 66 21.10 -12.77 -28.20
N GLY A 67 20.93 -11.74 -27.38
CA GLY A 67 21.82 -11.41 -26.29
C GLY A 67 21.08 -11.72 -25.00
N VAL A 68 21.48 -12.79 -24.32
CA VAL A 68 21.09 -13.01 -22.93
C VAL A 68 21.72 -11.87 -22.12
N PRO A 69 20.97 -10.97 -21.47
CA PRO A 69 21.59 -9.96 -20.63
C PRO A 69 22.24 -10.65 -19.43
N GLU A 70 23.54 -10.39 -19.29
CA GLU A 70 24.42 -10.82 -18.23
C GLU A 70 23.86 -10.44 -16.85
N GLY A 71 23.62 -11.46 -16.02
CA GLY A 71 23.36 -11.44 -14.57
C GLY A 71 22.84 -10.15 -13.93
N MET A 72 21.52 -10.01 -13.81
CA MET A 72 20.92 -9.04 -12.88
C MET A 72 21.05 -9.53 -11.43
N LYS A 73 21.76 -8.72 -10.62
CA LYS A 73 22.14 -8.97 -9.23
C LYS A 73 20.97 -8.70 -8.26
N THR A 74 21.01 -9.28 -7.06
CA THR A 74 19.94 -9.24 -6.02
C THR A 74 19.81 -7.90 -5.31
N SER A 75 18.71 -7.68 -4.57
CA SER A 75 18.48 -6.53 -3.67
C SER A 75 19.59 -6.27 -2.63
N GLU A 76 20.30 -7.31 -2.19
CA GLU A 76 21.48 -7.17 -1.31
C GLU A 76 22.68 -6.56 -2.05
N SER A 77 22.73 -6.74 -3.38
CA SER A 77 23.76 -6.21 -4.27
C SER A 77 23.58 -4.72 -4.60
N TYR A 78 22.38 -4.15 -4.38
CA TYR A 78 22.06 -2.73 -4.61
C TYR A 78 22.32 -1.84 -3.39
N SER A 79 22.95 -2.37 -2.33
CA SER A 79 23.47 -1.55 -1.23
C SER A 79 24.57 -0.58 -1.70
N ASN A 80 25.19 -0.82 -2.87
CA ASN A 80 26.17 0.05 -3.52
C ASN A 80 25.77 0.42 -4.96
N LEU A 81 24.82 1.35 -5.11
CA LEU A 81 24.34 1.86 -6.40
C LEU A 81 25.35 2.72 -7.20
N GLN A 82 26.54 3.01 -6.66
CA GLN A 82 27.59 3.74 -7.40
C GLN A 82 28.23 2.91 -8.54
N GLN A 83 27.95 1.61 -8.64
CA GLN A 83 28.58 0.72 -9.63
C GLN A 83 27.73 0.47 -10.89
N ILE A 84 26.55 1.06 -11.02
CA ILE A 84 25.69 0.85 -12.19
C ILE A 84 25.86 2.01 -13.17
N ALA A 85 26.22 1.67 -14.40
CA ALA A 85 26.52 2.62 -15.46
C ALA A 85 25.35 3.59 -15.71
N PRO A 86 25.63 4.88 -15.97
CA PRO A 86 24.64 5.95 -16.11
C PRO A 86 23.73 5.85 -17.35
N GLU A 87 23.95 4.86 -18.21
CA GLU A 87 23.27 4.75 -19.52
C GLU A 87 21.88 4.10 -19.44
N ILE A 88 21.59 3.31 -18.40
CA ILE A 88 20.28 2.67 -18.19
C ILE A 88 19.35 3.55 -17.32
N THR A 89 19.91 4.53 -16.62
CA THR A 89 19.17 5.52 -15.83
C THR A 89 18.66 6.66 -16.72
N GLY A 90 17.67 6.38 -17.56
CA GLY A 90 16.97 7.41 -18.33
C GLY A 90 16.51 8.54 -17.40
N THR A 91 17.09 9.74 -17.56
CA THR A 91 16.71 11.02 -16.94
C THR A 91 16.05 10.91 -15.56
N LEU A 92 16.68 10.19 -14.64
CA LEU A 92 16.35 10.24 -13.23
C LEU A 92 16.99 11.53 -12.70
N GLY A 93 16.22 12.61 -12.64
CA GLY A 93 16.69 13.95 -12.27
C GLY A 93 17.57 13.97 -11.01
N ALA A 94 18.51 14.91 -10.95
CA ALA A 94 19.37 15.12 -9.78
C ALA A 94 18.47 15.29 -8.53
N GLY A 95 18.49 14.31 -7.62
CA GLY A 95 17.55 14.19 -6.48
C GLY A 95 16.67 12.94 -6.51
N THR A 96 16.75 12.14 -7.56
CA THR A 96 16.07 10.84 -7.66
C THR A 96 16.75 9.81 -6.78
N MET A 97 15.92 8.95 -6.17
CA MET A 97 16.27 7.80 -5.34
C MET A 97 17.22 6.77 -6.00
N SER A 98 17.75 7.06 -7.20
CA SER A 98 18.61 6.18 -8.01
C SER A 98 19.98 5.90 -7.39
N SER A 99 20.47 6.73 -6.47
CA SER A 99 21.76 6.52 -5.80
C SER A 99 21.63 5.89 -4.41
N ARG A 100 20.40 5.59 -3.96
CA ARG A 100 20.14 5.12 -2.59
C ARG A 100 19.40 3.80 -2.61
N SER A 101 19.72 2.96 -1.63
CA SER A 101 19.05 1.68 -1.43
C SER A 101 17.54 1.87 -1.36
N ARG A 102 16.81 0.97 -2.01
CA ARG A 102 15.36 0.91 -1.92
C ARG A 102 14.95 0.74 -0.45
N PRO A 103 13.91 1.45 0.03
CA PRO A 103 13.46 1.30 1.41
C PRO A 103 12.99 -0.13 1.69
N SER A 104 13.35 -0.62 2.87
CA SER A 104 12.95 -1.92 3.39
C SER A 104 11.55 -1.83 3.98
N THR A 105 10.56 -2.27 3.20
CA THR A 105 9.15 -2.36 3.62
C THR A 105 8.80 -3.73 4.19
N GLY A 106 9.68 -4.73 4.01
CA GLY A 106 9.42 -6.13 4.37
C GLY A 106 8.43 -6.86 3.44
N VAL A 107 7.93 -6.19 2.40
CA VAL A 107 6.99 -6.73 1.42
C VAL A 107 7.72 -7.66 0.44
N VAL A 108 7.20 -8.87 0.27
CA VAL A 108 7.61 -9.83 -0.76
C VAL A 108 6.38 -10.18 -1.57
N LEU A 109 6.39 -9.84 -2.86
CA LEU A 109 5.25 -9.97 -3.76
C LEU A 109 5.32 -11.27 -4.56
N LEU A 110 4.22 -12.02 -4.59
CA LEU A 110 4.08 -13.20 -5.45
C LEU A 110 3.71 -12.86 -6.89
N ASP A 111 3.09 -11.72 -7.13
CA ASP A 111 2.63 -11.31 -8.45
C ASP A 111 2.66 -9.77 -8.54
N GLU A 112 2.56 -9.25 -9.76
CA GLU A 112 2.40 -7.83 -10.00
C GLU A 112 1.15 -7.29 -9.27
N VAL A 113 1.29 -6.09 -8.71
CA VAL A 113 0.19 -5.41 -8.03
C VAL A 113 -0.92 -5.10 -9.03
N GLN A 114 -2.12 -5.58 -8.73
CA GLN A 114 -3.27 -5.44 -9.62
C GLN A 114 -4.13 -4.24 -9.23
N GLU A 115 -4.60 -3.51 -10.25
CA GLU A 115 -5.60 -2.44 -10.11
C GLU A 115 -6.90 -2.91 -10.73
N SER A 116 -8.01 -2.78 -10.00
CA SER A 116 -9.33 -3.17 -10.48
C SER A 116 -10.41 -2.22 -9.98
N GLY A 117 -11.65 -2.36 -10.44
CA GLY A 117 -12.77 -1.56 -9.95
C GLY A 117 -12.90 -0.19 -10.62
N LYS A 118 -13.27 0.84 -9.85
CA LYS A 118 -13.65 2.16 -10.37
C LYS A 118 -12.41 3.00 -10.68
N ALA A 119 -12.38 3.69 -11.83
CA ALA A 119 -11.25 4.54 -12.23
C ALA A 119 -10.90 5.65 -11.21
N ALA A 120 -11.89 6.21 -10.51
CA ALA A 120 -11.68 7.25 -9.51
C ALA A 120 -11.18 6.72 -8.15
N SER A 121 -11.37 5.43 -7.88
CA SER A 121 -11.00 4.79 -6.63
C SER A 121 -10.67 3.31 -6.87
N PRO A 122 -9.58 3.00 -7.61
CA PRO A 122 -9.26 1.64 -7.97
C PRO A 122 -8.96 0.81 -6.71
N THR A 123 -9.47 -0.41 -6.68
CA THR A 123 -9.12 -1.40 -5.65
C THR A 123 -7.75 -1.98 -6.00
N ILE A 124 -6.78 -1.70 -5.13
CA ILE A 124 -5.44 -2.25 -5.20
C ILE A 124 -5.45 -3.63 -4.57
N THR A 125 -4.81 -4.59 -5.24
CA THR A 125 -4.67 -5.97 -4.75
C THR A 125 -3.22 -6.40 -4.87
N ALA A 126 -2.66 -6.91 -3.77
CA ALA A 126 -1.29 -7.42 -3.73
C ALA A 126 -1.24 -8.78 -3.03
N GLU A 127 -0.58 -9.74 -3.66
CA GLU A 127 -0.32 -11.05 -3.04
C GLU A 127 1.04 -11.05 -2.34
N LEU A 128 1.00 -11.19 -1.02
CA LEU A 128 2.16 -11.10 -0.13
C LEU A 128 2.58 -12.49 0.35
N VAL A 129 3.89 -12.75 0.40
CA VAL A 129 4.46 -13.87 1.16
C VAL A 129 4.73 -13.42 2.59
N LEU A 130 4.27 -14.21 3.55
CA LEU A 130 4.42 -13.98 4.97
C LEU A 130 5.12 -15.17 5.64
N ASP A 131 5.72 -14.89 6.79
CA ASP A 131 6.30 -15.91 7.66
C ASP A 131 5.20 -16.80 8.26
N GLY A 132 5.58 -18.03 8.58
CA GLY A 132 4.65 -19.11 8.94
C GLY A 132 4.15 -19.94 7.75
N GLY A 133 4.69 -19.71 6.54
CA GLY A 133 4.26 -20.44 5.34
C GLY A 133 2.88 -19.99 4.87
N VAL A 134 2.64 -18.68 4.90
CA VAL A 134 1.34 -18.08 4.60
C VAL A 134 1.49 -17.10 3.44
N ALA A 135 0.58 -17.17 2.47
CA ALA A 135 0.39 -16.14 1.47
C ALA A 135 -0.93 -15.42 1.73
N ALA A 136 -0.91 -14.08 1.70
CA ALA A 136 -2.07 -13.26 1.98
C ALA A 136 -2.33 -12.26 0.85
N THR A 137 -3.59 -12.08 0.49
CA THR A 137 -4.02 -11.08 -0.50
C THR A 137 -4.46 -9.83 0.24
N ALA A 138 -3.60 -8.79 0.25
CA ALA A 138 -3.91 -7.49 0.81
C ALA A 138 -4.68 -6.63 -0.20
N THR A 139 -5.70 -5.92 0.25
CA THR A 139 -6.49 -5.04 -0.61
C THR A 139 -6.96 -3.79 0.10
N PHE A 140 -7.04 -2.67 -0.64
CA PHE A 140 -7.60 -1.40 -0.22
C PHE A 140 -8.04 -0.61 -1.45
N ASP A 141 -9.00 0.31 -1.28
CA ASP A 141 -9.40 1.22 -2.34
C ASP A 141 -8.47 2.44 -2.31
N ALA A 142 -7.79 2.72 -3.42
CA ALA A 142 -6.84 3.81 -3.52
C ALA A 142 -7.50 5.10 -4.03
N LEU A 143 -7.17 6.23 -3.40
CA LEU A 143 -7.59 7.57 -3.85
C LEU A 143 -6.45 8.35 -4.52
N TYR A 144 -5.29 7.70 -4.65
CA TYR A 144 -4.10 8.20 -5.32
C TYR A 144 -3.66 7.19 -6.37
N PRO A 145 -2.98 7.63 -7.45
CA PRO A 145 -2.50 6.71 -8.47
C PRO A 145 -1.44 5.75 -7.90
N LEU A 146 -1.45 4.51 -8.39
CA LEU A 146 -0.45 3.50 -8.07
C LEU A 146 0.90 3.88 -8.68
N ASN A 147 1.95 3.87 -7.86
CA ASN A 147 3.32 3.99 -8.32
C ASN A 147 3.85 2.62 -8.72
N ARG A 148 4.28 2.49 -9.97
CA ARG A 148 4.88 1.26 -10.51
C ARG A 148 6.39 1.41 -10.68
N GLY A 149 7.06 0.27 -10.76
CA GLY A 149 8.50 0.18 -10.98
C GLY A 149 9.25 -0.46 -9.81
N MET A 150 10.53 -0.78 -10.05
CA MET A 150 11.32 -1.65 -9.17
C MET A 150 11.58 -1.07 -7.76
N PHE A 151 11.45 0.24 -7.61
CA PHE A 151 11.67 0.98 -6.35
C PHE A 151 10.42 1.10 -5.47
N TYR A 152 9.26 0.67 -5.99
CA TYR A 152 7.99 0.72 -5.29
C TYR A 152 7.51 -0.72 -5.05
N ASP A 153 7.08 -0.96 -3.81
CA ASP A 153 6.37 -2.18 -3.43
C ASP A 153 4.91 -2.04 -3.81
N VAL A 154 4.06 -1.83 -2.81
CA VAL A 154 2.67 -1.46 -2.99
C VAL A 154 2.55 -0.05 -2.47
N GLU A 155 2.53 0.94 -3.37
CA GLU A 155 2.49 2.34 -2.98
C GLU A 155 1.62 3.17 -3.93
N VAL A 156 0.73 3.95 -3.36
CA VAL A 156 -0.07 4.95 -4.06
C VAL A 156 0.34 6.33 -3.59
N ARG A 157 0.52 7.29 -4.51
CA ARG A 157 0.96 8.64 -4.15
C ARG A 157 0.49 9.68 -5.15
N ASN A 158 0.12 10.86 -4.68
CA ASN A 158 -0.15 12.00 -5.55
C ASN A 158 1.10 12.87 -5.75
N LEU A 159 0.97 13.86 -6.64
CA LEU A 159 2.05 14.81 -6.95
C LEU A 159 2.41 15.73 -5.75
N ALA A 160 1.49 15.90 -4.79
CA ALA A 160 1.75 16.69 -3.58
C ALA A 160 2.60 15.94 -2.53
N GLY A 161 2.94 14.67 -2.78
CA GLY A 161 3.73 13.84 -1.88
C GLY A 161 2.91 13.16 -0.77
N GLU A 162 1.58 13.20 -0.87
CA GLU A 162 0.65 12.45 -0.02
C GLU A 162 0.49 11.05 -0.60
N GLY A 163 0.44 10.03 0.25
CA GLY A 163 0.36 8.67 -0.25
C GLY A 163 0.11 7.64 0.83
N ALA A 164 -0.03 6.39 0.40
CA ALA A 164 -0.08 5.24 1.27
C ALA A 164 0.76 4.09 0.69
N PHE A 165 1.39 3.29 1.55
CA PHE A 165 2.16 2.13 1.14
C PHE A 165 1.97 0.96 2.10
N LEU A 166 2.23 -0.27 1.63
CA LEU A 166 2.25 -1.44 2.50
C LEU A 166 3.61 -1.63 3.16
N GLN A 167 3.58 -2.02 4.43
CA GLN A 167 4.72 -2.42 5.24
C GLN A 167 4.38 -3.77 5.91
N VAL A 168 5.33 -4.69 5.95
CA VAL A 168 5.22 -5.97 6.64
C VAL A 168 6.31 -6.05 7.71
N ALA A 169 5.94 -6.44 8.92
CA ALA A 169 6.86 -6.61 10.02
C ALA A 169 6.59 -7.92 10.76
N SER A 170 7.65 -8.63 11.14
CA SER A 170 7.53 -9.87 11.89
C SER A 170 7.28 -9.60 13.36
N LEU A 171 6.24 -10.22 13.88
CA LEU A 171 5.94 -10.20 15.30
C LEU A 171 6.99 -11.05 16.04
N PRO A 172 7.31 -10.71 17.30
CA PRO A 172 8.11 -11.58 18.14
C PRO A 172 7.47 -12.96 18.28
N ASP A 173 8.27 -14.02 18.41
CA ASP A 173 7.78 -15.39 18.48
C ASP A 173 6.71 -15.58 19.56
N GLY A 174 5.59 -16.20 19.17
CA GLY A 174 4.46 -16.47 20.05
C GLY A 174 3.66 -15.23 20.47
N LYS A 175 3.90 -14.06 19.86
CA LYS A 175 3.13 -12.83 20.09
C LYS A 175 2.16 -12.57 18.95
N SER A 176 0.96 -12.11 19.32
CA SER A 176 0.01 -11.54 18.38
C SER A 176 0.18 -10.02 18.27
N ILE A 177 -0.46 -9.42 17.28
CA ILE A 177 -0.59 -7.96 17.19
C ILE A 177 -1.25 -7.36 18.44
N GLY A 178 -2.07 -8.15 19.15
CA GLY A 178 -2.67 -7.81 20.45
C GLY A 178 -1.63 -7.55 21.53
N ASP A 179 -0.55 -8.33 21.54
CA ASP A 179 0.45 -8.38 22.60
C ASP A 179 1.60 -7.39 22.41
N VAL A 180 1.81 -6.90 21.19
CA VAL A 180 2.87 -5.93 20.88
C VAL A 180 2.40 -4.51 21.17
N GLY A 181 3.25 -3.74 21.87
CA GLY A 181 3.00 -2.32 22.13
C GLY A 181 3.31 -1.44 20.92
N ASP A 182 2.88 -0.18 20.95
CA ASP A 182 3.05 0.76 19.83
C ASP A 182 4.51 0.95 19.41
N LYS A 183 5.44 0.79 20.35
CA LYS A 183 6.88 0.88 20.10
C LYS A 183 7.34 -0.10 19.03
N PHE A 184 6.71 -1.27 18.94
CA PHE A 184 6.98 -2.24 17.88
C PHE A 184 6.55 -1.68 16.51
N ILE A 185 5.32 -1.19 16.42
CA ILE A 185 4.75 -0.61 15.19
C ILE A 185 5.57 0.61 14.73
N THR A 186 5.82 1.57 15.63
CA THR A 186 6.59 2.76 15.29
C THR A 186 8.03 2.41 14.89
N LYS A 187 8.71 1.52 15.61
CA LYS A 187 10.06 1.08 15.25
C LYS A 187 10.11 0.43 13.86
N SER A 188 9.09 -0.34 13.49
CA SER A 188 9.05 -1.02 12.19
C SER A 188 8.88 -0.04 11.02
N ILE A 189 8.03 0.98 11.18
CA ILE A 189 7.70 1.96 10.12
C ILE A 189 8.77 3.05 10.01
N PHE A 190 9.28 3.52 11.15
CA PHE A 190 10.21 4.65 11.26
C PHE A 190 11.66 4.20 11.51
N SER A 191 12.04 3.05 10.95
CA SER A 191 13.44 2.63 10.93
C SER A 191 14.25 3.46 9.94
N THR A 192 15.58 3.48 10.09
CA THR A 192 16.52 4.10 9.14
C THR A 192 16.43 3.49 7.75
N GLU A 193 16.08 2.21 7.66
CA GLU A 193 15.95 1.49 6.39
C GLU A 193 14.53 1.60 5.82
N GLY A 194 13.56 2.07 6.59
CA GLY A 194 12.16 2.16 6.21
C GLY A 194 11.89 3.30 5.22
N ARG A 195 10.63 3.39 4.77
CA ARG A 195 10.21 4.38 3.75
C ARG A 195 10.46 5.83 4.15
N PHE A 196 10.31 6.14 5.44
CA PHE A 196 10.58 7.47 5.99
C PHE A 196 12.05 7.68 6.39
N GLY A 197 12.85 6.61 6.42
CA GLY A 197 14.26 6.62 6.82
C GLY A 197 15.26 6.92 5.70
N ALA A 198 14.80 7.11 4.45
CA ALA A 198 15.66 7.24 3.27
C ALA A 198 16.72 8.36 3.34
N TYR A 199 16.53 9.35 4.21
CA TYR A 199 17.46 10.47 4.44
C TYR A 199 18.01 10.52 5.87
N GLY A 200 17.76 9.47 6.67
CA GLY A 200 18.11 9.37 8.09
C GLY A 200 16.91 8.97 8.94
N ALA A 201 17.16 8.53 10.17
CA ALA A 201 16.12 8.08 11.09
C ALA A 201 15.08 9.19 11.33
N PRO A 202 13.78 8.92 11.21
CA PRO A 202 12.76 9.84 11.65
C PRO A 202 12.88 10.18 13.14
N THR A 203 12.59 11.42 13.49
CA THR A 203 12.66 11.99 14.84
C THR A 203 11.26 12.38 15.34
N ASP A 204 11.16 12.76 16.62
CA ASP A 204 9.91 13.25 17.24
C ASP A 204 8.67 12.36 17.05
N ILE A 205 8.87 11.05 17.03
CA ILE A 205 7.79 10.08 16.82
C ILE A 205 6.87 10.06 18.04
N ARG A 206 5.60 10.42 17.83
CA ARG A 206 4.57 10.43 18.87
C ARG A 206 3.28 9.82 18.34
N VAL A 207 2.71 8.90 19.11
CA VAL A 207 1.39 8.32 18.83
C VAL A 207 0.35 9.23 19.46
N LEU A 208 -0.49 9.86 18.63
CA LEU A 208 -1.55 10.78 19.07
C LEU A 208 -2.85 10.05 19.42
N GLY A 209 -3.16 9.00 18.68
CA GLY A 209 -4.43 8.30 18.78
C GLY A 209 -4.31 6.83 18.43
N LYS A 210 -5.17 6.03 19.04
CA LYS A 210 -5.34 4.61 18.75
C LYS A 210 -6.82 4.30 18.68
N SER A 211 -7.20 3.44 17.75
CA SER A 211 -8.56 2.95 17.63
C SER A 211 -8.53 1.53 17.10
N ASP A 212 -9.35 0.66 17.69
CA ASP A 212 -9.52 -0.70 17.21
C ASP A 212 -10.82 -0.77 16.39
N LYS A 213 -10.72 -1.24 15.15
CA LYS A 213 -11.86 -1.47 14.25
C LYS A 213 -11.89 -2.95 13.87
N GLY A 214 -12.56 -3.75 14.69
CA GLY A 214 -12.57 -5.21 14.55
C GLY A 214 -11.16 -5.78 14.71
N ALA A 215 -10.66 -6.50 13.71
CA ALA A 215 -9.30 -7.05 13.70
C ALA A 215 -8.21 -6.05 13.27
N THR A 216 -8.59 -4.83 12.85
CA THR A 216 -7.65 -3.80 12.39
C THR A 216 -7.36 -2.81 13.50
N LYS A 217 -6.08 -2.60 13.81
CA LYS A 217 -5.62 -1.54 14.72
C LYS A 217 -5.27 -0.29 13.91
N LEU A 218 -5.81 0.85 14.31
CA LEU A 218 -5.53 2.16 13.72
C LEU A 218 -4.64 2.98 14.65
N PHE A 219 -3.59 3.59 14.10
CA PHE A 219 -2.69 4.49 14.81
C PHE A 219 -2.57 5.82 14.08
N ASP A 220 -2.77 6.92 14.82
CA ASP A 220 -2.48 8.27 14.37
C ASP A 220 -1.12 8.69 14.94
N ILE A 221 -0.15 9.02 14.09
CA ILE A 221 1.26 9.21 14.46
C ILE A 221 1.81 10.50 13.86
N THR A 222 2.44 11.33 14.67
CA THR A 222 3.27 12.46 14.21
C THR A 222 4.75 12.13 14.32
N PHE A 223 5.54 12.64 13.39
CA PHE A 223 7.00 12.48 13.37
C PHE A 223 7.64 13.56 12.50
N ALA A 224 8.96 13.70 12.56
CA ALA A 224 9.74 14.47 11.60
C ALA A 224 10.61 13.52 10.78
N ALA A 225 10.73 13.77 9.47
CA ALA A 225 11.61 13.00 8.59
C ALA A 225 12.50 13.93 7.79
N LEU A 226 13.72 13.49 7.54
CA LEU A 226 14.68 14.27 6.74
C LEU A 226 14.28 14.26 5.27
N SER A 227 14.43 15.42 4.65
CA SER A 227 14.31 15.62 3.20
C SER A 227 15.64 15.38 2.49
N PRO A 228 15.68 15.30 1.15
CA PRO A 228 16.93 15.21 0.40
C PRO A 228 17.95 16.30 0.73
N GLY A 229 17.48 17.51 1.05
CA GLY A 229 18.32 18.64 1.44
C GLY A 229 18.75 18.64 2.90
N GLY A 230 18.47 17.58 3.67
CA GLY A 230 18.82 17.48 5.09
C GLY A 230 17.90 18.29 6.02
N ASN A 231 16.83 18.91 5.50
CA ASN A 231 15.85 19.60 6.34
C ASN A 231 14.88 18.60 6.97
N GLU A 232 14.59 18.77 8.26
CA GLU A 232 13.51 18.05 8.94
C GLU A 232 12.15 18.56 8.47
N VAL A 233 11.29 17.63 8.06
CA VAL A 233 9.94 17.93 7.59
C VAL A 233 8.95 17.25 8.53
N PRO A 234 8.11 18.02 9.24
CA PRO A 234 7.09 17.45 10.11
C PRO A 234 6.00 16.76 9.28
N ARG A 235 5.64 15.56 9.70
CA ARG A 235 4.72 14.66 9.02
C ARG A 235 3.71 14.05 9.99
N HIS A 236 2.61 13.63 9.40
CA HIS A 236 1.56 12.89 10.08
C HIS A 236 1.27 11.63 9.26
N ALA A 237 1.10 10.51 9.96
CA ALA A 237 0.79 9.22 9.40
C ALA A 237 -0.43 8.60 10.07
N LEU A 238 -1.24 7.91 9.27
CA LEU A 238 -2.29 7.01 9.71
C LEU A 238 -1.88 5.60 9.33
N VAL A 239 -1.86 4.70 10.30
CA VAL A 239 -1.47 3.30 10.10
C VAL A 239 -2.66 2.41 10.38
N ALA A 240 -3.05 1.59 9.41
CA ALA A 240 -3.98 0.48 9.60
C ALA A 240 -3.19 -0.83 9.62
N ALA A 241 -3.15 -1.51 10.77
CA ALA A 241 -2.38 -2.71 11.00
C ALA A 241 -3.30 -3.92 11.23
N LEU A 242 -3.04 -5.02 10.53
CA LEU A 242 -3.79 -6.26 10.67
C LEU A 242 -2.84 -7.47 10.59
N GLN A 243 -3.04 -8.44 11.50
CA GLN A 243 -2.34 -9.72 11.47
C GLN A 243 -3.19 -10.73 10.68
N PRO A 244 -2.70 -11.25 9.55
CA PRO A 244 -3.39 -12.32 8.83
C PRO A 244 -3.45 -13.60 9.65
N GLU A 245 -4.54 -14.36 9.51
CA GLU A 245 -4.71 -15.63 10.23
C GLU A 245 -3.58 -16.61 9.89
N GLY A 246 -3.06 -17.29 10.92
CA GLY A 246 -1.97 -18.26 10.77
C GLY A 246 -0.58 -17.65 10.46
N SER A 247 -0.46 -16.33 10.33
CA SER A 247 0.81 -15.66 10.08
C SER A 247 1.43 -15.09 11.37
N ASN A 248 2.77 -15.12 11.43
CA ASN A 248 3.57 -14.42 12.45
C ASN A 248 3.95 -12.99 12.04
N ASP A 249 3.39 -12.47 10.94
CA ASP A 249 3.64 -11.11 10.48
C ASP A 249 2.42 -10.22 10.68
N VAL A 250 2.68 -8.91 10.83
CA VAL A 250 1.66 -7.86 10.71
C VAL A 250 1.81 -7.17 9.36
N VAL A 251 0.69 -6.99 8.67
CA VAL A 251 0.59 -6.21 7.44
C VAL A 251 -0.01 -4.85 7.78
N MET A 252 0.67 -3.78 7.36
CA MET A 252 0.30 -2.41 7.69
C MET A 252 0.12 -1.59 6.42
N LEU A 253 -1.02 -0.92 6.29
CA LEU A 253 -1.19 0.17 5.34
C LEU A 253 -0.81 1.48 6.03
N VAL A 254 0.28 2.10 5.59
CA VAL A 254 0.83 3.33 6.14
C VAL A 254 0.51 4.49 5.21
N GLY A 255 -0.48 5.28 5.57
CA GLY A 255 -0.83 6.54 4.90
C GLY A 255 -0.08 7.71 5.53
N GLY A 256 0.43 8.65 4.74
CA GLY A 256 1.19 9.78 5.27
C GLY A 256 1.13 11.04 4.42
N SER A 257 1.35 12.18 5.09
CA SER A 257 1.42 13.52 4.50
C SER A 257 2.33 14.43 5.33
N THR A 258 2.74 15.58 4.77
CA THR A 258 3.27 16.68 5.58
C THR A 258 2.18 17.24 6.48
N VAL A 259 2.58 17.85 7.60
CA VAL A 259 1.64 18.52 8.52
C VAL A 259 0.85 19.62 7.81
N SER A 260 1.47 20.35 6.88
CA SER A 260 0.81 21.43 6.12
C SER A 260 -0.34 20.93 5.23
N GLN A 261 -0.25 19.71 4.71
CA GLN A 261 -1.28 19.11 3.85
C GLN A 261 -2.21 18.14 4.60
N TRP A 262 -1.93 17.85 5.88
CA TRP A 262 -2.66 16.82 6.63
C TRP A 262 -4.18 17.02 6.62
N LYS A 263 -4.67 18.24 6.86
CA LYS A 263 -6.13 18.52 6.87
C LYS A 263 -6.82 18.17 5.56
N LYS A 264 -6.12 18.25 4.42
CA LYS A 264 -6.62 17.89 3.09
C LYS A 264 -6.46 16.39 2.81
N ALA A 265 -5.33 15.82 3.20
CA ALA A 265 -5.01 14.42 2.96
C ALA A 265 -5.78 13.46 3.87
N GLU A 266 -6.07 13.87 5.12
CA GLU A 266 -6.63 13.02 6.17
C GLU A 266 -7.93 12.31 5.77
N PRO A 267 -8.95 12.96 5.18
CA PRO A 267 -10.18 12.28 4.79
C PRO A 267 -9.92 11.13 3.81
N ASN A 268 -9.02 11.36 2.83
CA ASN A 268 -8.66 10.36 1.84
C ASN A 268 -7.87 9.21 2.49
N LEU A 269 -6.88 9.53 3.32
CA LEU A 269 -6.07 8.54 4.03
C LEU A 269 -6.93 7.67 4.96
N ARG A 270 -7.87 8.26 5.71
CA ARG A 270 -8.82 7.54 6.55
C ARG A 270 -9.76 6.67 5.72
N SER A 271 -10.21 7.14 4.55
CA SER A 271 -11.02 6.35 3.64
C SER A 271 -10.27 5.11 3.13
N MET A 272 -9.02 5.26 2.67
CA MET A 272 -8.18 4.13 2.26
C MET A 272 -7.91 3.15 3.42
N ALA A 273 -7.58 3.66 4.60
CA ALA A 273 -7.40 2.84 5.81
C ALA A 273 -8.67 2.08 6.20
N SER A 274 -9.86 2.66 5.95
CA SER A 274 -11.13 2.03 6.31
C SER A 274 -11.53 0.86 5.40
N THR A 275 -10.99 0.80 4.17
CA THR A 275 -11.23 -0.26 3.18
C THR A 275 -10.13 -1.32 3.17
N PHE A 276 -9.02 -1.04 3.84
CA PHE A 276 -7.89 -1.96 4.01
C PHE A 276 -8.32 -3.24 4.72
N ARG A 277 -8.03 -4.38 4.09
CA ARG A 277 -8.32 -5.71 4.61
C ARG A 277 -7.43 -6.76 3.96
N ILE A 278 -7.38 -7.95 4.56
CA ILE A 278 -6.83 -9.15 3.96
C ILE A 278 -8.00 -9.94 3.36
N ALA A 279 -8.06 -10.00 2.04
CA ALA A 279 -9.18 -10.62 1.31
C ALA A 279 -9.11 -12.15 1.29
N ARG A 280 -7.90 -12.70 1.32
CA ARG A 280 -7.66 -14.15 1.27
C ARG A 280 -6.37 -14.49 2.00
N VAL A 281 -6.36 -15.64 2.66
CA VAL A 281 -5.17 -16.24 3.24
C VAL A 281 -5.08 -17.68 2.73
N ARG A 282 -3.88 -18.13 2.37
CA ARG A 282 -3.63 -19.51 1.93
C ARG A 282 -2.28 -20.02 2.43
N PRO A 283 -2.13 -21.32 2.73
CA PRO A 283 -0.83 -21.91 2.97
C PRO A 283 0.09 -21.82 1.73
N THR A 284 1.39 -21.69 1.95
CA THR A 284 2.44 -21.71 0.92
C THR A 284 3.75 -22.27 1.47
N ASN A 285 4.52 -22.92 0.61
CA ASN A 285 5.90 -23.35 0.93
C ASN A 285 6.94 -22.28 0.59
N ILE A 286 6.51 -21.14 0.04
CA ILE A 286 7.38 -20.03 -0.34
C ILE A 286 7.78 -19.27 0.91
N LYS A 287 9.09 -19.12 1.15
CA LYS A 287 9.63 -18.35 2.28
C LYS A 287 9.60 -16.86 1.97
N ARG A 288 9.35 -16.00 2.95
CA ARG A 288 9.46 -14.55 2.80
C ARG A 288 10.92 -14.13 2.69
N LYS A 289 11.44 -14.15 1.47
CA LYS A 289 12.82 -13.76 1.13
C LYS A 289 12.80 -12.93 -0.14
N ALA A 290 13.71 -11.96 -0.25
CA ALA A 290 13.79 -11.07 -1.41
C ALA A 290 13.91 -11.84 -2.75
N LYS A 291 14.63 -12.97 -2.76
CA LYS A 291 14.77 -13.83 -3.95
C LYS A 291 13.46 -14.45 -4.46
N ASN A 292 12.43 -14.52 -3.61
CA ASN A 292 11.13 -15.10 -3.95
C ASN A 292 10.12 -14.02 -4.36
N ASP A 293 10.55 -12.76 -4.45
CA ASP A 293 9.71 -11.67 -4.95
C ASP A 293 9.69 -11.70 -6.49
N TYR A 294 8.50 -11.56 -7.09
CA TYR A 294 8.29 -11.67 -8.55
C TYR A 294 9.19 -10.72 -9.35
N ARG A 295 9.57 -9.57 -8.78
CA ARG A 295 10.45 -8.60 -9.46
C ARG A 295 11.86 -9.13 -9.71
N PHE A 296 12.25 -10.24 -9.08
CA PHE A 296 13.55 -10.88 -9.26
C PHE A 296 13.45 -12.25 -9.95
N GLU A 297 12.39 -12.46 -10.75
CA GLU A 297 12.04 -13.73 -11.42
C GLU A 297 13.19 -14.44 -12.18
N ASN A 298 14.22 -13.73 -12.63
CA ASN A 298 15.44 -14.36 -13.18
C ASN A 298 16.25 -15.18 -12.15
N GLN A 299 15.79 -15.28 -10.89
CA GLN A 299 16.43 -16.03 -9.80
C GLN A 299 15.50 -17.01 -9.05
N GLY A 300 14.37 -17.43 -9.64
CA GLY A 300 13.62 -18.62 -9.17
C GLY A 300 12.31 -18.36 -8.41
N GLY A 301 11.54 -17.33 -8.77
CA GLY A 301 10.32 -16.95 -8.05
C GLY A 301 9.04 -17.72 -8.38
N LEU A 302 8.75 -18.00 -9.66
CA LEU A 302 7.48 -18.65 -10.06
C LEU A 302 7.55 -19.63 -11.23
N ASN A 303 8.71 -19.77 -11.88
CA ASN A 303 8.88 -20.63 -13.07
C ASN A 303 9.70 -21.91 -12.84
N GLU A 304 10.16 -22.20 -11.61
CA GLU A 304 10.50 -23.58 -11.26
C GLU A 304 9.20 -24.36 -11.03
N ARG A 305 8.41 -24.53 -12.09
CA ARG A 305 7.53 -25.70 -12.18
C ARG A 305 8.45 -26.89 -12.11
N THR A 306 8.50 -27.51 -10.94
CA THR A 306 9.25 -28.71 -10.62
C THR A 306 8.97 -29.79 -11.67
N SER A 307 9.78 -29.84 -12.72
CA SER A 307 9.79 -30.93 -13.70
C SER A 307 10.36 -32.22 -13.09
N ASP A 308 10.83 -32.19 -11.84
CA ASP A 308 11.46 -33.32 -11.17
C ASP A 308 10.48 -34.40 -10.67
N SER A 309 9.18 -34.28 -10.99
CA SER A 309 8.19 -35.31 -10.63
C SER A 309 8.02 -36.41 -11.70
N VAL A 310 8.59 -36.25 -12.90
CA VAL A 310 8.37 -37.20 -14.02
C VAL A 310 9.57 -38.13 -14.25
N ALA A 311 10.74 -37.85 -13.68
CA ALA A 311 11.97 -38.63 -13.93
C ALA A 311 12.17 -39.86 -13.00
N LYS A 312 11.17 -40.29 -12.21
CA LYS A 312 11.29 -41.45 -11.30
C LYS A 312 10.34 -42.62 -11.61
N MET A 313 9.79 -42.69 -12.81
CA MET A 313 8.84 -43.77 -13.18
C MET A 313 9.19 -44.55 -14.44
N VAL A 314 10.46 -44.51 -14.88
CA VAL A 314 10.94 -45.36 -15.98
C VAL A 314 12.32 -45.89 -15.61
N ASP A 315 12.35 -46.88 -14.72
CA ASP A 315 13.45 -47.85 -14.55
C ASP A 315 12.98 -48.94 -13.57
N GLN A 316 11.89 -49.61 -13.95
CA GLN A 316 11.54 -50.93 -13.44
C GLN A 316 10.92 -51.70 -14.60
N GLU A 317 11.51 -52.86 -14.91
CA GLU A 317 11.26 -53.75 -16.06
C GLU A 317 11.98 -53.35 -17.36
N PHE A 318 13.18 -53.91 -17.58
CA PHE A 318 13.40 -55.13 -18.38
C PHE A 318 14.80 -55.71 -18.11
#